data_AF-A0A7X3HTI0-F1
#
_entry.id   AF-A0A7X3HTI0-F1
#
_cell.length_a   1.000
_cell.length_b   1.000
_cell.length_c   1.000
_cell.angle_alpha   90.00
_cell.angle_beta   90.00
_cell.angle_gamma   90.00
#
_symmetry.space_group_name_H-M   'P 1'
#
loop_
_entity.id
_entity.type
_entity.pdbx_description
1 polymer ?
#
loop_
_entity_poly.entity_id
_entity_poly.type
_entity_poly.pdbx_seq_one_letter_code
_entity_poly.pdbx_strand_id
1 'polypeptide(L)' 'MVGEIHIKGNEPFPTVVLETAAHETWELVGMPLDEARSLVGREATVEGTVVKAPGPGVWLPSLRVRGTPRKSGR' A
#
# COMPACT_ATOMS: atom_id res chain seq x y z
N MET A 1 -7.70 3.91 3.73
CA MET A 1 -6.43 4.11 4.44
C MET A 1 -5.67 5.22 3.76
N VAL A 2 -4.91 6.01 4.50
CA VAL A 2 -4.10 7.13 3.97
C VAL A 2 -2.64 6.91 4.36
N GLY A 3 -1.73 7.13 3.43
CA GLY A 3 -0.29 6.99 3.66
C GLY A 3 0.55 7.20 2.40
N GLU A 4 1.85 7.05 2.52
CA GLU A 4 2.81 7.16 1.42
C GLU A 4 3.00 5.81 0.70
N ILE A 5 3.00 5.83 -0.63
CA ILE A 5 3.23 4.63 -1.43
C ILE A 5 4.73 4.39 -1.60
N HIS A 6 5.15 3.15 -1.35
CA HIS A 6 6.49 2.66 -1.65
C HIS A 6 6.42 1.35 -2.43
N ILE A 7 7.50 1.05 -3.16
CA ILE A 7 7.73 -0.26 -3.77
C ILE A 7 8.97 -0.85 -3.12
N LYS A 8 8.81 -1.99 -2.45
CA LYS A 8 9.90 -2.72 -1.77
C LYS A 8 10.19 -4.04 -2.51
N GLY A 9 11.40 -4.56 -2.34
CA GLY A 9 11.86 -5.78 -3.02
C GLY A 9 12.50 -5.49 -4.39
N ASN A 10 12.95 -6.57 -5.04
CA ASN A 10 13.61 -6.54 -6.34
C ASN A 10 12.77 -7.27 -7.39
N GLU A 11 13.12 -7.06 -8.65
CA GLU A 11 12.54 -7.82 -9.75
C GLU A 11 12.84 -9.33 -9.60
N PRO A 12 11.90 -10.21 -9.98
CA PRO A 12 10.61 -9.94 -10.61
C PRO A 12 9.43 -9.81 -9.60
N PHE A 13 9.72 -9.71 -8.30
CA PHE A 13 8.70 -9.77 -7.23
C PHE A 13 8.64 -8.49 -6.37
N PRO A 14 8.41 -7.30 -6.97
CA PRO A 14 8.22 -6.08 -6.18
C PRO A 14 6.92 -6.17 -5.37
N THR A 15 6.95 -5.66 -4.14
CA THR A 15 5.80 -5.53 -3.25
C THR A 15 5.43 -4.06 -3.12
N VAL A 16 4.19 -3.72 -3.45
CA VAL A 16 3.66 -2.37 -3.22
C VAL A 16 3.21 -2.26 -1.77
N VAL A 17 3.67 -1.24 -1.08
CA VAL A 17 3.30 -0.99 0.32
C VAL A 17 2.82 0.44 0.53
N LEU A 18 1.93 0.61 1.50
CA LEU A 18 1.51 1.91 2.04
C LEU A 18 2.13 2.06 3.43
N GLU A 19 2.88 3.13 3.67
CA GLU A 19 3.32 3.53 5.00
C GLU A 19 2.40 4.64 5.52
N THR A 20 1.68 4.38 6.60
CA THR A 20 0.78 5.38 7.20
C THR A 20 1.57 6.39 8.04
N ALA A 21 0.94 7.51 8.41
CA ALA A 21 1.54 8.50 9.32
C ALA A 21 1.92 7.93 10.71
N ALA A 22 1.33 6.79 11.10
CA ALA A 22 1.69 6.07 12.32
C ALA A 22 2.85 5.08 12.11
N HIS A 23 3.54 5.12 10.96
CA HIS A 23 4.59 4.19 10.53
C HIS A 23 4.14 2.72 10.43
N GLU A 24 2.83 2.47 10.36
CA GLU A 24 2.33 1.15 10.00
C GLU A 24 2.54 0.91 8.52
N THR A 25 3.14 -0.24 8.17
CA THR A 25 3.31 -0.66 6.78
C THR A 25 2.25 -1.69 6.41
N TRP A 26 1.55 -1.45 5.29
CA TRP A 26 0.54 -2.35 4.75
C TRP A 26 0.90 -2.78 3.33
N GLU A 27 0.82 -4.08 3.06
CA GLU A 27 0.90 -4.60 1.69
C GLU A 27 -0.38 -4.26 0.92
N LEU A 28 -0.22 -3.70 -0.28
CA LEU A 28 -1.32 -3.39 -1.19
C LEU A 28 -1.47 -4.48 -2.24
N VAL A 29 -2.34 -5.44 -1.95
CA VAL A 29 -2.59 -6.60 -2.83
C VAL A 29 -3.47 -6.19 -4.00
N GLY A 30 -3.04 -6.53 -5.22
CA GLY A 30 -3.79 -6.27 -6.45
C GLY A 30 -3.61 -4.86 -7.04
N MET A 31 -2.71 -4.05 -6.47
CA MET A 31 -2.35 -2.76 -7.03
C MET A 31 -1.41 -2.94 -8.24
N PRO A 32 -1.73 -2.40 -9.43
CA PRO A 32 -0.84 -2.46 -10.58
C PRO A 32 0.48 -1.72 -10.33
N LEU A 33 1.60 -2.29 -10.77
CA LEU A 33 2.92 -1.71 -10.52
C LEU A 33 3.10 -0.34 -11.18
N ASP A 34 2.57 -0.14 -12.39
CA ASP A 34 2.66 1.14 -13.11
C ASP A 34 1.91 2.25 -12.37
N GLU A 35 0.75 1.92 -11.79
CA GLU A 35 -0.02 2.83 -10.95
C GLU A 35 0.76 3.17 -9.67
N ALA A 36 1.35 2.17 -9.03
CA ALA A 36 2.20 2.37 -7.85
C ALA A 36 3.39 3.28 -8.17
N ARG A 37 4.09 3.04 -9.29
CA ARG A 37 5.21 3.89 -9.75
C ARG A 37 4.78 5.36 -9.93
N SER A 38 3.56 5.62 -10.38
CA SER A 38 3.03 6.98 -10.52
C SER A 38 2.75 7.69 -9.19
N LEU A 39 2.66 6.93 -8.09
CA LEU A 39 2.32 7.37 -6.74
C LEU A 39 3.46 7.23 -5.74
N VAL A 40 4.59 6.60 -6.10
CA VAL A 40 5.75 6.47 -5.19
C VAL A 40 6.15 7.84 -4.62
N GLY A 41 6.39 7.90 -3.31
CA GLY A 41 6.79 9.12 -2.63
C GLY A 41 5.65 10.12 -2.42
N ARG A 42 4.40 9.72 -2.68
CA ARG A 42 3.22 10.58 -2.56
C ARG A 42 2.24 9.99 -1.55
N GLU A 43 1.57 10.88 -0.83
CA GLU A 43 0.43 10.51 0.00
C GLU A 43 -0.76 10.14 -0.88
N ALA A 44 -1.35 8.98 -0.61
CA ALA A 44 -2.50 8.45 -1.33
C ALA A 44 -3.55 7.92 -0.35
N THR A 45 -4.82 8.06 -0.75
CA THR A 45 -5.94 7.37 -0.15
C THR A 45 -6.18 6.07 -0.91
N VAL A 46 -6.07 4.95 -0.21
CA VAL A 46 -6.31 3.60 -0.71
C VAL A 46 -7.54 3.02 -0.04
N GLU A 47 -8.51 2.60 -0.85
CA GLU A 47 -9.70 1.88 -0.40
C GLU A 47 -9.56 0.40 -0.75
N GLY A 48 -10.13 -0.47 0.10
CA GLY A 48 -9.95 -1.90 -0.09
C GLY A 48 -10.57 -2.75 1.02
N THR A 49 -10.27 -4.05 0.96
CA THR A 49 -10.67 -5.03 1.98
C THR A 49 -9.43 -5.54 2.68
N VAL A 50 -9.43 -5.54 4.02
CA VAL A 50 -8.38 -6.17 4.81
C VAL A 50 -8.37 -7.67 4.51
N VAL A 51 -7.24 -8.18 4.03
CA VAL A 51 -7.01 -9.62 3.79
C VAL A 51 -6.32 -10.22 5.00
N LYS A 52 -5.40 -9.46 5.61
CA LYS A 52 -4.68 -9.86 6.82
C LYS A 52 -4.60 -8.65 7.74
N ALA A 53 -5.30 -8.72 8.87
CA ALA A 53 -5.31 -7.66 9.87
C ALA A 53 -3.98 -7.61 10.65
N PRO A 54 -3.58 -6.43 11.18
CA PRO A 54 -2.44 -6.34 12.08
C PRO A 54 -2.72 -7.11 13.38
N GLY A 55 -1.66 -7.66 13.99
CA GLY A 55 -1.77 -8.38 15.26
C GLY A 55 -0.52 -9.19 15.60
N PRO A 56 -0.51 -9.84 16.78
CA PRO A 56 0.61 -10.68 17.22
C PRO A 56 0.95 -11.76 16.18
N GLY A 57 2.23 -11.85 15.80
CA GLY A 57 2.71 -12.81 14.81
C GLY A 57 2.44 -12.45 13.34
N VAL A 58 1.80 -11.30 13.06
CA VAL A 58 1.57 -10.83 11.69
C VAL A 58 2.75 -10.01 11.21
N TRP A 59 3.56 -10.58 10.33
CA TRP A 59 4.77 -9.95 9.80
C TRP A 59 4.51 -8.74 8.87
N LEU A 60 3.34 -8.67 8.23
CA LEU A 60 2.97 -7.54 7.35
C LEU A 60 1.46 -7.57 7.06
N PRO A 61 0.61 -6.69 7.64
CA PRO A 61 -0.81 -6.68 7.32
C PRO A 61 -1.04 -6.34 5.83
N SER A 62 -2.17 -6.79 5.29
CA SER A 62 -2.44 -6.64 3.86
C SER A 62 -3.87 -6.22 3.58
N LEU A 63 -4.00 -5.33 2.58
CA LEU A 63 -5.25 -4.79 2.10
C LEU A 63 -5.34 -5.06 0.60
N ARG A 64 -6.41 -5.73 0.17
CA ARG A 64 -6.73 -5.86 -1.25
C ARG A 64 -7.36 -4.57 -1.75
N VAL A 65 -6.66 -3.89 -2.65
CA VAL A 65 -7.08 -2.61 -3.19
C VAL A 65 -8.36 -2.77 -4.02
N ARG A 66 -9.28 -1.83 -3.86
CA ARG A 66 -10.50 -1.70 -4.66
C ARG A 66 -10.46 -0.38 -5.42
N GLY A 67 -10.54 -0.46 -6.75
CA GLY A 67 -10.46 0.73 -7.61
C GLY A 67 -9.07 1.36 -7.65
N THR A 68 -9.01 2.59 -8.18
CA THR A 68 -7.78 3.37 -8.37
C THR A 68 -7.50 4.22 -7.11
N PRO A 69 -6.40 3.98 -6.38
CA PRO A 69 -5.91 4.90 -5.36
C PRO A 69 -5.89 6.35 -5.80
N ARG A 70 -6.33 7.24 -4.91
CA ARG A 70 -6.40 8.67 -5.18
C ARG A 70 -5.26 9.37 -4.48
N LYS A 71 -4.61 10.32 -5.15
CA LYS A 71 -3.67 11.22 -4.46
C LYS A 71 -4.43 11.96 -3.35
N SER A 72 -3.83 12.01 -2.16
CA SER A 72 -4.33 12.87 -1.10
C SER A 72 -4.08 14.31 -1.53
N GLY A 73 -5.14 15.11 -1.64
CA GLY A 73 -5.04 16.52 -2.01
C GLY A 73 -4.50 17.34 -0.83
N ARG A 74 -3.60 18.28 -1.11
CA ARG A 74 -3.32 19.39 -0.21
C ARG A 74 -4.13 20.61 -0.64
#